data_AF-A0A1S4E8Q2-F1
#
_entry.id   AF-A0A1S4E8Q2-F1
#
_cell.length_a   1.000
_cell.length_b   1.000
_cell.length_c   1.000
_cell.angle_alpha   90.00
_cell.angle_beta   90.00
_cell.angle_gamma   90.00
#
_symmetry.space_group_name_H-M   'P 1'
#
loop_
_entity.id
_entity.type
_entity.pdbx_description
1 polymer ?
#
loop_
_entity_poly.entity_id
_entity_poly.type
_entity_poly.pdbx_seq_one_letter_code
_entity_poly.pdbx_strand_id
1 'polypeptide(L)'
;MRRNYHPMEPQPWADSTLKASESVRRAEDEHLSLVQGVMERAMRKDSLLTELYLQLIKQTTDHPDPNSRVNLRHWALLCLACSVVLPAHRLVRKYLVAHLKRCSSDCVSEEGKYARFAEKCVLKTQGTRRRQWPPSREEILCTINRRPIYARFYFMDGSYHAVEFHPSATARDAVALIRAKLGLRDGALGYAIYEEIVKDVRLQG
;
A
#
# COMPACT_ATOMS: atom_id res chain seq x y z
N MET A 1 -24.15 17.67 52.15
CA MET A 1 -22.88 16.92 52.11
C MET A 1 -22.28 17.03 50.71
N ARG A 2 -21.29 17.92 50.49
CA ARG A 2 -20.52 17.96 49.24
C ARG A 2 -19.52 16.80 49.29
N ARG A 3 -19.63 15.81 48.40
CA ARG A 3 -18.57 14.79 48.25
C ARG A 3 -17.35 15.47 47.64
N ASN A 4 -16.23 15.42 48.35
CA ASN A 4 -14.94 15.81 47.81
C ASN A 4 -14.59 14.83 46.68
N TYR A 5 -14.55 15.33 45.44
CA TYR A 5 -13.91 14.63 44.34
C TYR A 5 -12.40 14.82 44.51
N HIS A 6 -11.69 13.78 44.97
CA HIS A 6 -10.25 13.74 44.83
C HIS A 6 -9.92 13.33 43.38
N PRO A 7 -9.11 14.11 42.64
CA PRO A 7 -8.60 13.67 41.35
C PRO A 7 -7.82 12.37 41.55
N MET A 8 -8.22 11.30 40.85
CA MET A 8 -7.42 10.07 40.78
C MET A 8 -6.10 10.42 40.09
N GLU A 9 -4.97 10.24 40.77
CA GLU A 9 -3.66 10.31 40.13
C GLU A 9 -3.56 9.22 39.04
N PRO A 10 -2.97 9.52 37.87
CA PRO A 10 -2.77 8.53 36.81
C PRO A 10 -2.01 7.32 37.36
N GLN A 11 -2.55 6.12 37.13
CA GLN A 11 -1.90 4.90 37.58
C GLN A 11 -0.56 4.69 36.85
N PRO A 12 0.54 4.31 37.53
CA PRO A 12 1.88 4.22 36.94
C PRO A 12 2.00 3.31 35.70
N TRP A 13 1.12 2.32 35.57
CA TRP A 13 1.10 1.40 34.42
C TRP A 13 0.51 2.03 33.15
N ALA A 14 -0.32 3.08 33.27
CA ALA A 14 -0.91 3.79 32.14
C ALA A 14 0.17 4.50 31.32
N ASP A 15 1.12 5.16 32.00
CA ASP A 15 2.27 5.81 31.37
C ASP A 15 3.19 4.81 30.67
N SER A 16 3.38 3.63 31.25
CA SER A 16 4.17 2.55 30.64
C SER A 16 3.50 2.02 29.36
N THR A 17 2.18 1.86 29.40
CA THR A 17 1.38 1.39 28.25
C THR A 17 1.38 2.42 27.12
N LEU A 18 1.26 3.71 27.45
CA LEU A 18 1.35 4.82 26.50
C LEU A 18 2.74 4.88 25.86
N LYS A 19 3.81 4.83 26.66
CA LYS A 19 5.19 4.80 26.15
C LYS A 19 5.45 3.60 25.24
N ALA A 20 4.93 2.42 25.59
CA ALA A 20 5.02 1.24 24.74
C ALA A 20 4.27 1.42 23.41
N SER A 21 3.06 1.96 23.44
CA SER A 21 2.26 2.28 22.25
C SER A 21 2.94 3.30 21.34
N GLU A 22 3.49 4.36 21.91
CA GLU A 22 4.27 5.38 21.20
C GLU A 22 5.53 4.79 20.56
N SER A 23 6.24 3.92 21.29
CA SER A 23 7.43 3.23 20.78
C SER A 23 7.10 2.32 19.60
N VAL A 24 5.98 1.59 19.66
CA VAL A 24 5.51 0.75 18.54
C VAL A 24 5.15 1.60 17.33
N ARG A 25 4.37 2.68 17.52
CA ARG A 25 4.01 3.61 16.43
C ARG A 25 5.24 4.20 15.76
N ARG A 26 6.24 4.61 16.55
CA ARG A 26 7.48 5.16 16.03
C ARG A 26 8.26 4.15 15.19
N ALA A 27 8.37 2.90 15.65
CA ALA A 27 9.03 1.84 14.89
C ALA A 27 8.28 1.52 13.58
N GLU A 28 6.95 1.56 13.58
CA GLU A 28 6.14 1.44 12.36
C GLU A 28 6.38 2.60 11.40
N ASP A 29 6.42 3.84 11.89
CA ASP A 29 6.71 5.04 11.10
C ASP A 29 8.09 5.00 10.44
N GLU A 30 9.11 4.58 11.20
CA GLU A 30 10.46 4.38 10.69
C GLU A 30 10.49 3.30 9.60
N HIS A 31 9.81 2.17 9.83
CA HIS A 31 9.73 1.08 8.85
C HIS A 31 9.03 1.53 7.55
N LEU A 32 7.93 2.26 7.63
CA LEU A 32 7.22 2.78 6.46
C LEU A 32 8.08 3.78 5.68
N SER A 33 8.81 4.64 6.39
CA SER A 33 9.74 5.59 5.78
C SER A 33 10.86 4.89 5.03
N LEU A 34 11.42 3.81 5.59
CA LEU A 34 12.43 2.99 4.94
C LEU A 34 11.88 2.32 3.67
N VAL A 35 10.69 1.72 3.75
CA VAL A 35 10.04 1.09 2.58
C VAL A 35 9.80 2.10 1.48
N GLN A 36 9.30 3.30 1.82
CA GLN A 36 9.07 4.37 0.86
C GLN A 36 10.38 4.81 0.20
N GLY A 37 11.46 4.98 0.99
CA GLY A 37 12.78 5.35 0.48
C GLY A 37 13.42 4.30 -0.44
N VAL A 38 13.24 3.00 -0.14
CA VAL A 38 13.68 1.91 -1.03
C VAL A 38 12.94 1.99 -2.37
N MET A 39 11.61 2.12 -2.34
CA MET A 39 10.80 2.22 -3.55
C MET A 39 11.16 3.45 -4.37
N GLU A 40 11.33 4.61 -3.74
CA GLU A 40 11.73 5.84 -4.42
C GLU A 40 13.08 5.67 -5.13
N ARG A 41 14.10 5.14 -4.45
CA ARG A 41 15.43 4.93 -5.04
C ARG A 41 15.40 3.91 -6.17
N ALA A 42 14.69 2.80 -6.00
CA ALA A 42 14.55 1.78 -7.03
C ALA A 42 13.85 2.33 -8.28
N MET A 43 12.84 3.17 -8.12
CA MET A 43 12.08 3.77 -9.22
C MET A 43 12.88 4.78 -10.06
N ARG A 44 14.00 5.32 -9.54
CA ARG A 44 14.84 6.30 -10.25
C ARG A 44 15.65 5.70 -11.40
N LYS A 45 16.00 4.41 -11.33
CA LYS A 45 16.81 3.73 -12.36
C LYS A 45 16.34 2.30 -12.58
N ASP A 46 16.13 1.92 -13.84
CA ASP A 46 15.64 0.58 -14.18
C ASP A 46 16.61 -0.55 -13.75
N SER A 47 17.92 -0.26 -13.65
CA SER A 47 18.90 -1.21 -13.08
C SER A 47 18.68 -1.45 -11.59
N LEU A 48 18.39 -0.40 -10.80
CA LEU A 48 18.08 -0.53 -9.38
C LEU A 48 16.73 -1.22 -9.17
N LEU A 49 15.74 -0.91 -10.00
CA LEU A 49 14.46 -1.61 -9.96
C LEU A 49 14.65 -3.11 -10.26
N THR A 50 15.42 -3.44 -11.30
CA THR A 50 15.74 -4.82 -11.65
C THR A 50 16.44 -5.54 -10.51
N GLU A 51 17.43 -4.89 -9.88
CA GLU A 51 18.15 -5.43 -8.72
C GLU A 51 17.21 -5.68 -7.53
N LEU A 52 16.32 -4.72 -7.21
CA LEU A 52 15.32 -4.89 -6.16
C LEU A 52 14.49 -6.16 -6.37
N TYR A 53 14.01 -6.39 -7.60
CA TYR A 53 13.23 -7.58 -7.92
C TYR A 53 14.04 -8.87 -7.77
N LEU A 54 15.29 -8.90 -8.24
CA LEU A 54 16.15 -10.08 -8.10
C LEU A 54 16.46 -10.39 -6.63
N GLN A 55 16.73 -9.37 -5.83
CA GLN A 55 16.94 -9.53 -4.39
C GLN A 55 15.69 -10.03 -3.69
N LEU A 56 14.52 -9.47 -4.00
CA LEU A 56 13.27 -9.92 -3.39
C LEU A 56 12.95 -11.37 -3.77
N ILE A 57 13.07 -11.74 -5.05
CA ILE A 57 12.87 -13.13 -5.50
C ILE A 57 13.84 -14.09 -4.79
N LYS A 58 15.10 -13.68 -4.60
CA LYS A 58 16.08 -14.47 -3.84
C LYS A 58 15.63 -14.65 -2.39
N GLN A 59 15.23 -13.57 -1.71
CA GLN A 59 14.83 -13.59 -0.30
C GLN A 59 13.50 -14.33 -0.05
N THR A 60 12.69 -14.54 -1.09
CA THR A 60 11.44 -15.31 -1.05
C THR A 60 11.55 -16.70 -1.68
N THR A 61 12.75 -17.14 -2.08
CA THR A 61 13.00 -18.50 -2.56
C THR A 61 13.64 -19.31 -1.45
N ASP A 62 13.01 -20.42 -1.07
CA ASP A 62 13.53 -21.40 -0.10
C ASP A 62 14.08 -20.74 1.18
N HIS A 63 13.32 -19.79 1.73
CA HIS A 63 13.72 -19.09 2.94
C HIS A 63 13.90 -20.11 4.09
N PRO A 64 14.99 -20.05 4.88
CA PRO A 64 15.32 -21.07 5.88
C PRO A 64 14.28 -21.18 7.01
N ASP A 65 13.52 -20.11 7.24
CA ASP A 65 12.38 -20.08 8.16
C ASP A 65 11.12 -19.56 7.42
N PRO A 66 10.39 -20.44 6.71
CA PRO A 66 9.19 -20.11 5.94
C PRO A 66 8.12 -19.48 6.83
N ASN A 67 7.35 -18.52 6.30
CA ASN A 67 6.31 -17.77 7.04
C ASN A 67 6.79 -16.98 8.28
N SER A 68 8.10 -16.91 8.54
CA SER A 68 8.64 -16.06 9.59
C SER A 68 8.34 -14.57 9.32
N ARG A 69 8.37 -13.75 10.38
CA ARG A 69 8.13 -12.30 10.26
C ARG A 69 9.06 -11.65 9.23
N VAL A 70 10.30 -12.12 9.12
CA VAL A 70 11.29 -11.59 8.16
C VAL A 70 10.93 -12.02 6.74
N ASN A 71 10.63 -13.30 6.53
CA ASN A 71 10.18 -13.81 5.23
C ASN A 71 8.92 -13.07 4.73
N LEU A 72 7.91 -12.90 5.58
CA LEU A 72 6.67 -12.22 5.21
C LEU A 72 6.88 -10.73 4.89
N ARG A 73 7.90 -10.07 5.48
CA ARG A 73 8.28 -8.70 5.11
C ARG A 73 8.84 -8.60 3.70
N HIS A 74 9.66 -9.57 3.26
CA HIS A 74 10.15 -9.62 1.88
C HIS A 74 8.99 -9.81 0.90
N TRP A 75 8.07 -10.73 1.20
CA TRP A 75 6.85 -10.96 0.42
C TRP A 75 5.96 -9.71 0.34
N ALA A 76 5.76 -9.01 1.46
CA ALA A 76 4.99 -7.78 1.51
C ALA A 76 5.62 -6.66 0.68
N LEU A 77 6.95 -6.51 0.72
CA LEU A 77 7.67 -5.56 -0.12
C LEU A 77 7.59 -5.93 -1.62
N LEU A 78 7.63 -7.23 -1.95
CA LEU A 78 7.42 -7.70 -3.32
C LEU A 78 6.01 -7.37 -3.83
N CYS A 79 4.99 -7.53 -2.98
CA CYS A 79 3.62 -7.13 -3.32
C CYS A 79 3.51 -5.63 -3.61
N LEU A 80 4.14 -4.80 -2.76
CA LEU A 80 4.21 -3.35 -2.96
C LEU A 80 4.94 -2.99 -4.26
N ALA A 81 6.09 -3.60 -4.53
CA ALA A 81 6.80 -3.36 -5.79
C ALA A 81 5.93 -3.70 -7.00
N CYS A 82 5.27 -4.87 -6.98
CA CYS A 82 4.39 -5.32 -8.06
C CYS A 82 3.17 -4.41 -8.24
N SER A 83 2.67 -3.78 -7.16
CA SER A 83 1.51 -2.90 -7.24
C SER A 83 1.84 -1.52 -7.83
N VAL A 84 3.09 -1.08 -7.68
CA VAL A 84 3.57 0.25 -8.09
C VAL A 84 4.24 0.22 -9.47
N VAL A 85 5.24 -0.65 -9.68
CA VAL A 85 6.06 -0.61 -10.89
C VAL A 85 6.68 -1.97 -11.21
N LEU A 86 6.64 -2.35 -12.49
CA LEU A 86 7.23 -3.61 -12.95
C LEU A 86 8.60 -3.39 -13.61
N PRO A 87 9.52 -4.36 -13.53
CA PRO A 87 10.86 -4.21 -14.09
C PRO A 87 10.78 -4.12 -15.62
N ALA A 88 11.44 -3.13 -16.22
CA ALA A 88 11.47 -2.96 -17.68
C ALA A 88 12.16 -4.14 -18.40
N HIS A 89 13.14 -4.76 -17.74
CA HIS A 89 13.89 -5.88 -18.29
C HIS A 89 13.00 -7.14 -18.47
N ARG A 90 12.78 -7.54 -19.72
CA ARG A 90 11.82 -8.60 -20.10
C ARG A 90 12.10 -9.95 -19.44
N LEU A 91 13.37 -10.35 -19.33
CA LEU A 91 13.73 -11.65 -18.73
C LEU A 91 13.44 -11.67 -17.23
N VAL A 92 13.72 -10.56 -16.53
CA VAL A 92 13.46 -10.43 -15.09
C VAL A 92 11.97 -10.43 -14.83
N ARG A 93 11.17 -9.77 -15.68
CA ARG A 93 9.71 -9.82 -15.60
C ARG A 93 9.16 -11.23 -15.79
N LYS A 94 9.67 -11.99 -16.78
CA LYS A 94 9.28 -13.40 -16.97
C LYS A 94 9.66 -14.25 -15.76
N TYR A 95 10.85 -14.04 -15.21
CA TYR A 95 11.33 -14.75 -14.03
C TYR A 95 10.47 -14.46 -12.79
N LEU A 96 10.12 -13.19 -12.56
CA LEU A 96 9.16 -12.78 -11.54
C LEU A 96 7.82 -13.52 -11.70
N VAL A 97 7.23 -13.50 -12.90
CA VAL A 97 5.95 -14.18 -13.14
C VAL A 97 6.04 -15.68 -12.88
N ALA A 98 7.14 -16.33 -13.29
CA ALA A 98 7.35 -17.75 -13.03
C ALA A 98 7.50 -18.05 -11.53
N HIS A 99 8.26 -17.23 -10.80
CA HIS A 99 8.42 -17.32 -9.34
C HIS A 99 7.07 -17.18 -8.64
N LEU A 100 6.29 -16.15 -8.98
CA LEU A 100 4.97 -15.91 -8.38
C LEU A 100 4.01 -17.06 -8.66
N LYS A 101 3.96 -17.58 -9.89
CA LYS A 101 3.11 -18.74 -10.25
C LYS A 101 3.46 -20.01 -9.48
N ARG A 102 4.75 -20.25 -9.26
CA ARG A 102 5.23 -21.39 -8.48
C ARG A 102 4.83 -21.24 -7.01
N CYS A 103 5.00 -20.06 -6.42
CA CYS A 103 4.69 -19.84 -5.02
C CYS A 103 3.18 -19.69 -4.76
N SER A 104 2.41 -19.22 -5.75
CA SER A 104 0.96 -19.01 -5.63
C SER A 104 0.15 -20.32 -5.62
N SER A 105 0.74 -21.45 -6.02
CA SER A 105 0.09 -22.77 -5.92
C SER A 105 -0.10 -23.24 -4.49
N ASP A 106 0.71 -22.75 -3.55
CA ASP A 106 0.47 -22.96 -2.12
C ASP A 106 -0.73 -22.09 -1.68
N CYS A 107 -1.86 -22.75 -1.45
CA CYS A 107 -3.09 -22.07 -1.08
C CYS A 107 -3.23 -21.85 0.44
N VAL A 108 -2.36 -22.46 1.25
CA VAL A 108 -2.51 -22.55 2.70
C VAL A 108 -1.61 -21.54 3.40
N SER A 109 -0.33 -21.47 3.02
CA SER A 109 0.65 -20.62 3.71
C SER A 109 0.40 -19.12 3.52
N GLU A 110 0.96 -18.31 4.42
CA GLU A 110 0.93 -16.85 4.29
C GLU A 110 1.78 -16.37 3.11
N GLU A 111 2.87 -17.09 2.80
CA GLU A 111 3.69 -16.85 1.62
C GLU A 111 2.90 -17.04 0.33
N GLY A 112 2.18 -18.16 0.21
CA GLY A 112 1.34 -18.43 -0.96
C GLY A 112 0.21 -17.43 -1.13
N LYS A 113 -0.36 -16.91 -0.02
CA LYS A 113 -1.32 -15.78 -0.05
C LYS A 113 -0.67 -14.49 -0.56
N TYR A 114 0.55 -14.16 -0.12
CA TYR A 114 1.30 -13.02 -0.64
C TYR A 114 1.64 -13.20 -2.12
N ALA A 115 2.10 -14.38 -2.54
CA ALA A 115 2.43 -14.68 -3.93
C ALA A 115 1.22 -14.47 -4.86
N ARG A 116 0.03 -14.97 -4.49
CA ARG A 116 -1.23 -14.72 -5.22
C ARG A 116 -1.59 -13.25 -5.31
N PHE A 117 -1.42 -12.50 -4.22
CA PHE A 117 -1.69 -11.07 -4.21
C PHE A 117 -0.69 -10.30 -5.12
N ALA A 118 0.59 -10.63 -5.06
CA ALA A 118 1.61 -10.08 -5.95
C ALA A 118 1.33 -10.41 -7.43
N GLU A 119 0.89 -11.63 -7.74
CA GLU A 119 0.49 -12.02 -9.10
C GLU A 119 -0.67 -11.15 -9.62
N LYS A 120 -1.69 -10.92 -8.79
CA LYS A 120 -2.79 -10.00 -9.11
C LYS A 120 -2.31 -8.57 -9.33
N CYS A 121 -1.34 -8.11 -8.54
CA CYS A 121 -0.70 -6.81 -8.73
C CYS A 121 0.03 -6.74 -10.07
N VAL A 122 0.82 -7.76 -10.44
CA VAL A 122 1.51 -7.80 -11.74
C VAL A 122 0.52 -7.71 -12.90
N LEU A 123 -0.58 -8.47 -12.85
CA LEU A 123 -1.61 -8.45 -13.89
C LEU A 123 -2.23 -7.07 -14.07
N LYS A 124 -2.56 -6.40 -12.95
CA LYS A 124 -3.13 -5.05 -12.99
C LYS A 124 -2.11 -4.00 -13.46
N THR A 125 -0.90 -4.02 -12.92
CA THR A 125 0.14 -3.02 -13.23
C THR A 125 0.70 -3.17 -14.65
N GLN A 126 0.70 -4.37 -15.24
CA GLN A 126 1.21 -4.56 -16.60
C GLN A 126 0.44 -3.76 -17.67
N GLY A 127 -0.85 -3.50 -17.44
CA GLY A 127 -1.71 -2.71 -18.34
C GLY A 127 -1.69 -1.20 -18.09
N THR A 128 -0.93 -0.72 -17.11
CA THR A 128 -0.90 0.69 -16.72
C THR A 128 0.33 1.41 -17.22
N ARG A 129 0.27 2.74 -17.25
CA ARG A 129 1.46 3.58 -17.46
C ARG A 129 2.35 3.51 -16.23
N ARG A 130 3.66 3.71 -16.44
CA ARG A 130 4.63 3.80 -15.35
C ARG A 130 4.23 4.90 -14.36
N ARG A 131 4.18 4.57 -13.07
CA ARG A 131 3.95 5.53 -11.98
C ARG A 131 5.09 6.56 -11.95
N GLN A 132 4.73 7.82 -11.69
CA GLN A 132 5.68 8.94 -11.58
C GLN A 132 6.19 9.13 -10.15
N TRP A 133 5.37 8.76 -9.15
CA TRP A 133 5.65 8.95 -7.74
C TRP A 133 5.76 7.62 -7.01
N PRO A 134 6.62 7.52 -5.97
CA PRO A 134 6.63 6.37 -5.07
C PRO A 134 5.28 6.24 -4.32
N PRO A 135 4.97 5.06 -3.77
CA PRO A 135 3.72 4.88 -3.02
C PRO A 135 3.68 5.80 -1.80
N SER A 136 2.48 6.28 -1.46
CA SER A 136 2.27 7.03 -0.21
C SER A 136 2.34 6.11 1.01
N ARG A 137 2.46 6.69 2.22
CA ARG A 137 2.45 5.91 3.47
C ARG A 137 1.19 5.05 3.61
N GLU A 138 0.04 5.58 3.21
CA GLU A 138 -1.24 4.86 3.24
C GLU A 138 -1.27 3.74 2.20
N GLU A 139 -0.79 3.98 0.98
CA GLU A 139 -0.68 2.95 -0.05
C GLU A 139 0.23 1.80 0.39
N ILE A 140 1.37 2.12 1.03
CA ILE A 140 2.26 1.12 1.62
C ILE A 140 1.51 0.29 2.66
N LEU A 141 0.88 0.94 3.63
CA LEU A 141 0.14 0.27 4.71
C LEU A 141 -0.96 -0.66 4.18
N CYS A 142 -1.76 -0.20 3.23
CA CYS A 142 -2.80 -1.04 2.63
C CYS A 142 -2.17 -2.22 1.89
N THR A 143 -1.15 -1.99 1.06
CA THR A 143 -0.59 -3.02 0.19
C THR A 143 0.17 -4.11 0.95
N ILE A 144 1.01 -3.74 1.92
CA ILE A 144 1.79 -4.72 2.71
C ILE A 144 0.88 -5.64 3.55
N ASN A 145 -0.31 -5.14 3.90
CA ASN A 145 -1.35 -5.90 4.59
C ASN A 145 -2.36 -6.55 3.64
N ARG A 146 -2.17 -6.45 2.32
CA ARG A 146 -3.06 -6.97 1.26
C ARG A 146 -4.51 -6.47 1.39
N ARG A 147 -4.68 -5.23 1.83
CA ARG A 147 -5.97 -4.55 1.98
C ARG A 147 -6.22 -3.60 0.81
N PRO A 148 -7.50 -3.32 0.46
CA PRO A 148 -7.81 -2.26 -0.48
C PRO A 148 -7.42 -0.89 0.09
N ILE A 149 -7.28 0.08 -0.80
CA ILE A 149 -7.15 1.50 -0.45
C ILE A 149 -8.56 2.08 -0.35
N TYR A 150 -8.82 2.86 0.70
CA TYR A 150 -10.06 3.59 0.88
C TYR A 150 -9.82 5.07 0.61
N ALA A 151 -10.64 5.69 -0.24
CA ALA A 151 -10.59 7.14 -0.45
C ALA A 151 -12.00 7.73 -0.53
N ARG A 152 -12.13 8.97 -0.06
CA ARG A 152 -13.35 9.77 -0.20
C ARG A 152 -13.26 10.63 -1.45
N PHE A 153 -14.31 10.57 -2.27
CA PHE A 153 -14.48 11.46 -3.41
C PHE A 153 -15.60 12.44 -3.09
N TYR A 154 -15.26 13.72 -3.08
CA TYR A 154 -16.17 14.82 -2.82
C TYR A 154 -16.82 15.28 -4.12
N PHE A 155 -18.10 15.60 -4.04
CA PHE A 155 -18.89 16.11 -5.15
C PHE A 155 -19.14 17.61 -5.00
N MET A 156 -19.55 18.24 -6.10
CA MET A 156 -19.76 19.69 -6.15
C MET A 156 -20.92 20.18 -5.26
N ASP A 157 -21.79 19.28 -4.81
CA ASP A 157 -22.88 19.56 -3.86
C ASP A 157 -22.44 19.46 -2.39
N GLY A 158 -21.14 19.22 -2.14
CA GLY A 158 -20.57 19.04 -0.80
C GLY A 158 -20.75 17.64 -0.22
N SER A 159 -21.47 16.74 -0.90
CA SER A 159 -21.56 15.34 -0.50
C SER A 159 -20.26 14.59 -0.80
N TYR A 160 -20.10 13.41 -0.21
CA TYR A 160 -18.99 12.52 -0.55
C TYR A 160 -19.40 11.06 -0.61
N HIS A 161 -18.67 10.29 -1.43
CA HIS A 161 -18.73 8.84 -1.41
C HIS A 161 -17.35 8.26 -1.12
N ALA A 162 -17.28 7.39 -0.11
CA ALA A 162 -16.12 6.55 0.13
C ALA A 162 -16.16 5.35 -0.82
N VAL A 163 -15.06 5.08 -1.53
CA VAL A 163 -14.91 3.87 -2.34
C VAL A 163 -13.62 3.16 -1.97
N GLU A 164 -13.62 1.85 -2.15
CA GLU A 164 -12.44 1.02 -1.99
C GLU A 164 -11.94 0.56 -3.35
N PHE A 165 -10.62 0.54 -3.53
CA PHE A 165 -10.01 0.09 -4.77
C PHE A 165 -8.68 -0.63 -4.52
N HIS A 166 -8.27 -1.40 -5.53
CA HIS A 166 -7.01 -2.12 -5.50
C HIS A 166 -5.82 -1.15 -5.49
N PRO A 167 -4.68 -1.46 -4.83
CA PRO A 167 -3.52 -0.55 -4.81
C PRO A 167 -2.97 -0.13 -6.18
N SER A 168 -3.05 -1.04 -7.16
CA SER A 168 -2.71 -0.76 -8.57
C SER A 168 -3.81 -0.05 -9.39
N ALA A 169 -4.90 0.38 -8.77
CA ALA A 169 -6.00 1.04 -9.48
C ALA A 169 -5.56 2.39 -10.06
N THR A 170 -6.11 2.71 -11.22
CA THR A 170 -5.91 3.99 -11.91
C THR A 170 -7.09 4.92 -11.62
N ALA A 171 -6.93 6.22 -11.93
CA ALA A 171 -8.04 7.17 -11.87
C ALA A 171 -9.25 6.70 -12.71
N ARG A 172 -9.02 6.01 -13.84
CA ARG A 172 -10.09 5.42 -14.65
C ARG A 172 -10.88 4.37 -13.88
N ASP A 173 -10.20 3.51 -13.13
CA ASP A 173 -10.84 2.49 -12.29
C ASP A 173 -11.65 3.15 -11.17
N ALA A 174 -11.11 4.19 -10.53
CA ALA A 174 -11.80 4.95 -9.50
C ALA A 174 -13.07 5.64 -10.04
N VAL A 175 -13.00 6.31 -11.20
CA VAL A 175 -14.18 6.90 -11.86
C VAL A 175 -15.23 5.83 -12.14
N ALA A 176 -14.83 4.66 -12.63
CA ALA A 176 -15.76 3.58 -12.91
C ALA A 176 -16.50 3.10 -11.65
N LEU A 177 -15.79 2.95 -10.52
CA LEU A 177 -16.39 2.61 -9.23
C LEU A 177 -17.37 3.67 -8.75
N ILE A 178 -17.02 4.94 -8.88
CA ILE A 178 -17.89 6.06 -8.48
C ILE A 178 -19.16 6.10 -9.34
N ARG A 179 -19.04 5.95 -10.67
CA ARG A 179 -20.20 5.92 -11.57
C ARG A 179 -21.16 4.80 -11.21
N ALA A 180 -20.64 3.60 -10.97
CA ALA A 180 -21.44 2.45 -10.56
C ALA A 180 -22.15 2.73 -9.22
N LYS A 181 -21.43 3.34 -8.26
CA LYS A 181 -21.98 3.70 -6.94
C LYS A 181 -23.11 4.74 -7.02
N LEU A 182 -23.04 5.64 -7.99
CA LEU A 182 -24.08 6.64 -8.27
C LEU A 182 -25.26 6.10 -9.09
N GLY A 183 -25.22 4.84 -9.55
CA GLY A 183 -26.24 4.28 -10.42
C GLY A 183 -26.27 4.91 -11.82
N LEU A 184 -25.15 5.47 -12.27
CA LEU A 184 -25.05 6.01 -13.63
C LEU A 184 -25.02 4.88 -14.66
N ARG A 185 -25.54 5.15 -15.86
CA ARG A 185 -25.53 4.18 -16.96
C ARG A 185 -24.11 3.77 -17.31
N ASP A 186 -23.96 2.52 -17.74
CA ASP A 186 -22.69 2.02 -18.25
C ASP A 186 -22.20 2.88 -19.41
N GLY A 187 -20.92 3.28 -19.34
CA GLY A 187 -20.31 4.14 -20.34
C GLY A 187 -20.68 5.62 -20.24
N ALA A 188 -21.34 6.09 -19.16
CA ALA A 188 -21.61 7.51 -18.96
C ALA A 188 -20.32 8.35 -19.05
N LEU A 189 -20.33 9.32 -19.98
CA LEU A 189 -19.23 10.21 -20.31
C LEU A 189 -19.39 11.57 -19.61
N GLY A 190 -18.34 12.39 -19.63
CA GLY A 190 -18.38 13.76 -19.10
C GLY A 190 -17.97 13.91 -17.63
N TYR A 191 -17.55 12.82 -16.98
CA TYR A 191 -17.08 12.83 -15.58
C TYR A 191 -15.55 12.68 -15.50
N ALA A 192 -14.94 13.42 -14.59
CA ALA A 192 -13.52 13.33 -14.26
C ALA A 192 -13.32 13.48 -12.74
N ILE A 193 -12.20 12.96 -12.24
CA ILE A 193 -11.74 13.22 -10.87
C ILE A 193 -10.76 14.39 -10.95
N TYR A 194 -10.91 15.32 -10.01
CA TYR A 194 -9.99 16.44 -9.82
C TYR A 194 -9.27 16.28 -8.49
N GLU A 195 -8.01 16.74 -8.45
CA GLU A 195 -7.25 16.88 -7.21
C GLU A 195 -7.38 18.33 -6.75
N GLU A 196 -7.88 18.53 -5.53
CA GLU A 196 -7.94 19.85 -4.89
C GLU A 196 -6.83 19.94 -3.84
N ILE A 197 -5.84 20.81 -4.09
CA ILE A 197 -4.75 21.07 -3.15
C ILE A 197 -5.16 22.26 -2.29
N VAL A 198 -5.66 21.99 -1.09
CA VAL A 198 -5.93 23.03 -0.10
C VAL A 198 -4.59 23.62 0.37
N LYS A 199 -4.24 24.80 -0.15
CA LYS A 199 -3.10 25.57 0.38
C LYS A 199 -3.56 26.25 1.66
N ASP A 200 -2.91 25.95 2.77
CA ASP A 200 -3.13 26.66 4.03
C ASP A 200 -2.64 28.12 3.86
N VAL A 201 -3.54 29.03 3.51
CA VAL A 201 -3.26 30.48 3.48
C VAL A 201 -3.38 31.02 4.90
N ARG A 202 -2.50 30.58 5.79
CA ARG A 202 -2.43 31.08 7.18
C ARG A 202 -1.01 31.11 7.73
N LEU A 203 -0.02 31.59 6.97
CA LEU A 203 1.25 32.08 7.53
C LEU A 203 1.90 33.11 6.58
N GLN A 204 1.16 34.15 6.17
CA GLN A 204 1.74 35.41 5.69
C GLN A 204 0.82 36.54 6.12
N GLY A 205 1.08 37.07 7.32
CA GLY A 205 0.47 38.24 7.92
C GLY A 205 1.41 38.77 8.99
#